data_AF-A0A9X0A6P3-F1
#
_entry.id   AF-A0A9X0A6P3-F1
#
_cell.length_a   1.000
_cell.length_b   1.000
_cell.length_c   1.000
_cell.angle_alpha   90.00
_cell.angle_beta   90.00
_cell.angle_gamma   90.00
#
_symmetry.space_group_name_H-M   'P 1'
#
loop_
_entity.id
_entity.type
_entity.pdbx_description
1 polymer ?
#
loop_
_entity_poly.entity_id
_entity_poly.type
_entity_poly.pdbx_seq_one_letter_code
_entity_poly.pdbx_strand_id
1 'polypeptide(L)'
;MFGEWKKINDQAVCFGARDDSYGAFNIKENGFIDTFKLVHKQGSLRCSPNYPGSYWGCMDRFNNGRKKLITVITYSNNTALLLAEYNRGVGCHYYAYRINGVRVNSTELVFNNLSTPLRVTVGQQFRIWHGRDLVNCSEKNNSGTTCADVYAWYN
;
A
#
# COMPACT_ATOMS: atom_id res chain seq x y z
N MET A 1 -7.12 21.29 15.86
CA MET A 1 -5.77 20.82 15.50
C MET A 1 -5.71 20.81 14.00
N PHE A 2 -4.79 21.56 13.40
CA PHE A 2 -4.64 21.63 11.94
C PHE A 2 -3.47 20.75 11.56
N GLY A 3 -3.74 19.51 11.20
CA GLY A 3 -2.72 18.67 10.57
C GLY A 3 -2.51 19.08 9.12
N GLU A 4 -1.42 18.58 8.52
CA GLU A 4 -1.11 18.85 7.11
C GLU A 4 -0.54 17.62 6.40
N TRP A 5 -0.80 17.53 5.09
CA TRP A 5 -0.19 16.53 4.23
C TRP A 5 1.23 16.93 3.86
N LYS A 6 2.22 16.17 4.36
CA LYS A 6 3.63 16.34 4.00
C LYS A 6 4.06 15.26 3.03
N LYS A 7 4.69 15.65 1.91
CA LYS A 7 5.32 14.70 0.99
C LYS A 7 6.59 14.13 1.63
N ILE A 8 6.71 12.80 1.66
CA ILE A 8 7.81 12.10 2.33
C ILE A 8 8.99 11.84 1.38
N ASN A 9 8.73 11.43 0.16
CA ASN A 9 9.76 11.01 -0.80
C ASN A 9 10.17 12.15 -1.74
N ASP A 10 11.43 12.17 -2.21
CA ASP A 10 11.85 13.06 -3.32
C ASP A 10 11.57 12.41 -4.67
N GLN A 11 11.97 11.15 -4.82
CA GLN A 11 11.70 10.31 -5.99
C GLN A 11 10.56 9.35 -5.71
N ALA A 12 9.74 9.06 -6.72
CA ALA A 12 8.60 8.15 -6.58
C ALA A 12 9.04 6.77 -6.04
N VAL A 13 8.29 6.24 -5.08
CA VAL A 13 8.54 4.95 -4.45
C VAL A 13 7.87 3.88 -5.30
N CYS A 14 8.66 2.97 -5.87
CA CYS A 14 8.19 1.91 -6.74
C CYS A 14 8.13 0.58 -6.01
N PHE A 15 7.08 -0.20 -6.23
CA PHE A 15 6.94 -1.55 -5.71
C PHE A 15 6.32 -2.48 -6.76
N GLY A 16 6.70 -3.76 -6.71
CA GLY A 16 6.23 -4.84 -7.55
C GLY A 16 5.16 -5.69 -6.88
N ALA A 17 4.79 -6.79 -7.54
CA ALA A 17 3.75 -7.69 -7.09
C ALA A 17 4.25 -9.10 -6.71
N ARG A 18 5.57 -9.32 -6.69
CA ARG A 18 6.25 -10.59 -6.39
C ARG A 18 7.75 -10.41 -6.10
N ASP A 19 8.41 -11.49 -5.67
CA ASP A 19 9.87 -11.60 -5.49
C ASP A 19 10.44 -10.58 -4.47
N ASP A 20 9.73 -10.33 -3.36
CA ASP A 20 10.13 -9.37 -2.33
C ASP A 20 10.33 -7.93 -2.87
N SER A 21 9.57 -7.54 -3.88
CA SER A 21 9.76 -6.28 -4.62
C SER A 21 9.07 -5.08 -3.93
N TYR A 22 9.40 -4.82 -2.67
CA TYR A 22 8.85 -3.68 -1.94
C TYR A 22 9.48 -2.34 -2.34
N GLY A 23 8.73 -1.26 -2.12
CA GLY A 23 9.23 0.11 -2.23
C GLY A 23 9.51 0.70 -0.87
N ALA A 24 10.75 1.09 -0.57
CA ALA A 24 11.10 1.69 0.71
C ALA A 24 11.03 3.22 0.68
N PHE A 25 10.67 3.82 1.82
CA PHE A 25 10.76 5.26 2.04
C PHE A 25 11.15 5.55 3.49
N ASN A 26 11.81 6.68 3.70
CA ASN A 26 12.30 7.09 5.03
C ASN A 26 11.62 8.37 5.46
N ILE A 27 11.24 8.44 6.73
CA ILE A 27 10.66 9.64 7.35
C ILE A 27 11.68 10.78 7.33
N LYS A 28 11.22 11.98 6.99
CA LYS A 28 12.04 13.20 6.90
C LYS A 28 11.89 14.15 8.09
N GLU A 29 10.87 13.94 8.93
CA GLU A 29 10.57 14.81 10.05
C GLU A 29 10.08 13.99 11.25
N ASN A 30 10.59 14.31 12.44
CA ASN A 30 10.08 13.75 13.70
C ASN A 30 8.63 14.22 13.92
N GLY A 31 7.77 13.37 14.49
CA GLY A 31 6.42 13.80 14.82
C GLY A 31 5.45 12.65 15.03
N PHE A 32 4.16 12.95 14.90
CA PHE A 32 3.07 11.99 15.00
C PHE A 32 2.29 11.96 13.69
N ILE A 33 2.15 10.77 13.11
CA ILE A 33 1.43 10.55 11.85
C ILE A 33 0.11 9.85 12.12
N ASP A 34 -1.00 10.39 11.62
CA ASP A 34 -2.32 9.75 11.74
C ASP A 34 -2.58 8.75 10.61
N THR A 35 -2.14 9.06 9.40
CA THR A 35 -2.36 8.22 8.21
C THR A 35 -1.38 8.55 7.09
N PHE A 36 -1.42 7.73 6.04
CA PHE A 36 -0.66 7.91 4.81
C PHE A 36 -1.61 8.07 3.60
N LYS A 37 -1.09 8.69 2.55
CA LYS A 37 -1.68 8.74 1.22
C LYS A 37 -0.64 8.39 0.17
N LEU A 38 -1.03 7.56 -0.80
CA LEU A 38 -0.23 7.29 -2.00
C LEU A 38 -0.86 8.01 -3.19
N VAL A 39 -0.03 8.68 -3.98
CA VAL A 39 -0.44 9.34 -5.23
C VAL A 39 0.27 8.65 -6.39
N HIS A 40 -0.51 8.03 -7.28
CA HIS A 40 0.01 7.29 -8.42
C HIS A 40 0.81 8.21 -9.35
N LYS A 41 1.97 7.73 -9.79
CA LYS A 41 2.81 8.42 -10.78
C LYS A 41 2.84 7.68 -12.10
N GLN A 42 3.14 6.39 -12.06
CA GLN A 42 3.27 5.57 -13.26
C GLN A 42 3.22 4.08 -12.93
N GLY A 43 3.10 3.27 -13.99
CA GLY A 43 3.13 1.83 -13.88
C GLY A 43 1.81 1.23 -13.40
N SER A 44 1.78 -0.10 -13.32
CA SER A 44 0.63 -0.87 -12.85
C SER A 44 1.07 -2.26 -12.42
N LEU A 45 0.28 -2.86 -11.54
CA LEU A 45 0.44 -4.23 -11.03
C LEU A 45 -0.61 -5.14 -11.65
N ARG A 46 -0.25 -6.39 -11.91
CA ARG A 46 -1.16 -7.45 -12.37
C ARG A 46 -1.08 -8.62 -11.40
N CYS A 47 -2.23 -9.11 -10.91
CA CYS A 47 -2.30 -10.36 -10.14
C CYS A 47 -2.43 -11.63 -11.01
N SER A 48 -2.63 -11.45 -12.32
CA SER A 48 -2.75 -12.56 -13.26
C SER A 48 -2.51 -12.02 -14.66
N PRO A 49 -1.93 -12.81 -15.58
CA PRO A 49 -1.84 -12.43 -16.99
C PRO A 49 -3.22 -12.21 -17.64
N ASN A 50 -4.29 -12.74 -17.05
CA ASN A 50 -5.65 -12.68 -17.60
C ASN A 50 -6.45 -11.43 -17.18
N TYR A 51 -5.91 -10.57 -16.32
CA TYR A 51 -6.60 -9.37 -15.84
C TYR A 51 -5.82 -8.11 -16.18
N PRO A 52 -6.54 -6.99 -16.41
CA PRO A 52 -5.88 -5.70 -16.63
C PRO A 52 -5.09 -5.30 -15.38
N GLY A 53 -4.06 -4.49 -15.60
CA GLY A 53 -3.28 -3.92 -14.51
C GLY A 53 -4.09 -2.93 -13.68
N SER A 54 -3.67 -2.75 -12.43
CA SER A 54 -4.22 -1.71 -11.55
C SER A 54 -3.13 -1.05 -10.72
N TYR A 55 -3.44 0.08 -10.08
CA TYR A 55 -2.44 0.83 -9.32
C TYR A 55 -2.24 0.24 -7.93
N TRP A 56 -3.32 -0.17 -7.26
CA TRP A 56 -3.31 -0.47 -5.81
C TRP A 56 -3.88 -1.83 -5.42
N GLY A 57 -4.30 -2.63 -6.38
CA GLY A 57 -5.16 -3.77 -6.09
C GLY A 57 -5.14 -4.84 -7.15
N CYS A 58 -6.15 -5.69 -7.07
CA CYS A 58 -6.33 -6.77 -8.02
C CYS A 58 -7.80 -7.07 -8.25
N MET A 59 -8.06 -7.69 -9.40
CA MET A 59 -9.30 -8.41 -9.65
C MET A 59 -9.15 -9.83 -9.12
N ASP A 60 -10.01 -10.21 -8.18
CA ASP A 60 -9.95 -11.52 -7.54
C ASP A 60 -10.88 -12.52 -8.24
N ARG A 61 -10.29 -13.57 -8.84
CA ARG A 61 -11.03 -14.67 -9.47
C ARG A 61 -12.01 -15.33 -8.52
N PHE A 62 -11.61 -15.46 -7.26
CA PHE A 62 -12.30 -16.28 -6.26
C PHE A 62 -13.37 -15.52 -5.48
N ASN A 63 -13.46 -14.20 -5.67
CA ASN A 63 -14.44 -13.33 -5.02
C ASN A 63 -15.44 -12.73 -6.02
N ASN A 64 -15.94 -13.54 -6.96
CA ASN A 64 -16.90 -13.14 -8.00
C ASN A 64 -16.44 -11.93 -8.84
N GLY A 65 -15.14 -11.84 -9.14
CA GLY A 65 -14.58 -10.74 -9.93
C GLY A 65 -14.55 -9.38 -9.22
N ARG A 66 -14.76 -9.33 -7.89
CA ARG A 66 -14.74 -8.07 -7.15
C ARG A 66 -13.31 -7.51 -7.07
N LYS A 67 -13.17 -6.23 -7.41
CA LYS A 67 -11.92 -5.47 -7.25
C LYS A 67 -11.70 -5.18 -5.76
N LYS A 68 -10.50 -5.49 -5.26
CA LYS A 68 -10.07 -5.18 -3.88
C LYS A 68 -8.71 -4.49 -3.92
N LEU A 69 -8.50 -3.58 -2.99
CA LEU A 69 -7.19 -3.00 -2.72
C LEU A 69 -6.34 -4.06 -1.99
N ILE A 70 -5.04 -4.06 -2.25
CA ILE A 70 -4.10 -4.99 -1.62
C ILE A 70 -2.74 -4.35 -1.35
N THR A 71 -2.60 -3.03 -1.57
CA THR A 71 -1.40 -2.28 -1.21
C THR A 71 -1.34 -2.07 0.30
N VAL A 72 -0.19 -2.38 0.91
CA VAL A 72 0.03 -2.33 2.36
C VAL A 72 1.25 -1.48 2.66
N ILE A 73 1.19 -0.66 3.71
CA ILE A 73 2.38 -0.03 4.28
C ILE A 73 2.80 -0.80 5.52
N THR A 74 4.08 -1.14 5.62
CA THR A 74 4.67 -1.89 6.73
C THR A 74 5.82 -1.13 7.37
N TYR A 75 6.16 -1.51 8.60
CA TYR A 75 7.48 -1.24 9.17
C TYR A 75 8.57 -1.98 8.38
N SER A 76 9.84 -1.67 8.65
CA SER A 76 11.01 -2.33 8.05
C SER A 76 11.13 -3.83 8.38
N ASN A 77 10.44 -4.32 9.41
CA ASN A 77 10.35 -5.75 9.75
C ASN A 77 9.15 -6.45 9.10
N ASN A 78 8.53 -5.85 8.09
CA ASN A 78 7.36 -6.36 7.36
C ASN A 78 6.06 -6.43 8.17
N THR A 79 6.02 -5.88 9.39
CA THR A 79 4.76 -5.79 10.14
C THR A 79 3.87 -4.70 9.54
N ALA A 80 2.64 -5.06 9.14
CA ALA A 80 1.69 -4.13 8.53
C ALA A 80 1.17 -3.07 9.51
N LEU A 81 1.13 -1.82 9.08
CA LEU A 81 0.41 -0.75 9.76
C LEU A 81 -1.10 -0.93 9.55
N LEU A 82 -1.89 -0.83 10.62
CA LEU A 82 -3.36 -1.01 10.63
C LEU A 82 -4.11 0.19 10.00
N LEU A 83 -3.79 0.47 8.75
CA LEU A 83 -4.26 1.58 7.92
C LEU A 83 -5.52 1.23 7.10
N ALA A 84 -6.01 0.01 7.22
CA ALA A 84 -7.27 -0.47 6.65
C ALA A 84 -7.76 -1.71 7.40
N GLU A 85 -9.01 -2.09 7.17
CA GLU A 85 -9.58 -3.36 7.63
C GLU A 85 -9.08 -4.51 6.75
N TYR A 86 -7.83 -4.92 6.98
CA TYR A 86 -7.23 -6.01 6.23
C TYR A 86 -7.91 -7.35 6.51
N ASN A 87 -8.27 -8.07 5.44
CA ASN A 87 -8.67 -9.46 5.58
C ASN A 87 -7.51 -10.27 6.18
N ARG A 88 -7.80 -10.95 7.29
CA ARG A 88 -6.92 -11.95 7.94
C ARG A 88 -7.35 -13.38 7.56
N GLY A 89 -7.78 -13.55 6.31
CA GLY A 89 -8.54 -14.71 5.87
C GLY A 89 -7.72 -15.99 5.73
N VAL A 90 -8.43 -17.09 5.46
CA VAL A 90 -7.87 -18.39 5.07
C VAL A 90 -7.43 -18.34 3.60
N GLY A 91 -6.24 -18.87 3.29
CA GLY A 91 -5.66 -18.88 1.93
C GLY A 91 -4.97 -17.55 1.54
N CYS A 92 -4.65 -17.35 0.25
CA CYS A 92 -3.87 -16.19 -0.22
C CYS A 92 -4.67 -14.88 -0.38
N HIS A 93 -5.64 -14.62 0.50
CA HIS A 93 -6.45 -13.38 0.52
C HIS A 93 -6.03 -12.39 1.62
N TYR A 94 -4.89 -12.62 2.26
CA TYR A 94 -4.32 -11.71 3.24
C TYR A 94 -4.20 -10.29 2.70
N TYR A 95 -4.49 -9.32 3.56
CA TYR A 95 -4.34 -7.90 3.27
C TYR A 95 -5.18 -7.35 2.12
N ALA A 96 -6.18 -8.09 1.63
CA ALA A 96 -7.18 -7.51 0.73
C ALA A 96 -8.17 -6.66 1.56
N TYR A 97 -8.55 -5.47 1.08
CA TYR A 97 -9.47 -4.57 1.77
C TYR A 97 -10.27 -3.67 0.81
N ARG A 98 -11.13 -2.83 1.39
CA ARG A 98 -11.87 -1.75 0.71
C ARG A 98 -11.81 -0.47 1.52
N ILE A 99 -11.82 0.65 0.83
CA ILE A 99 -12.03 1.98 1.39
C ILE A 99 -13.15 2.62 0.57
N ASN A 100 -14.14 3.19 1.23
CA ASN A 100 -15.30 3.77 0.55
C ASN A 100 -14.86 4.86 -0.43
N GLY A 101 -15.36 4.80 -1.67
CA GLY A 101 -15.00 5.74 -2.74
C GLY A 101 -13.65 5.47 -3.43
N VAL A 102 -12.81 4.58 -2.90
CA VAL A 102 -11.49 4.27 -3.49
C VAL A 102 -11.58 3.02 -4.38
N ARG A 103 -11.09 3.16 -5.61
CA ARG A 103 -10.99 2.08 -6.60
C ARG A 103 -9.52 1.68 -6.78
N VAL A 104 -9.29 0.49 -7.33
CA VAL A 104 -7.94 -0.03 -7.60
C VAL A 104 -7.12 0.82 -8.59
N ASN A 105 -7.78 1.70 -9.34
CA ASN A 105 -7.18 2.66 -10.30
C ASN A 105 -7.42 4.13 -9.89
N SER A 106 -7.84 4.40 -8.65
CA SER A 106 -7.90 5.78 -8.16
C SER A 106 -6.50 6.39 -8.21
N THR A 107 -6.36 7.64 -8.63
CA THR A 107 -5.06 8.33 -8.64
C THR A 107 -4.49 8.52 -7.25
N GLU A 108 -5.35 8.58 -6.24
CA GLU A 108 -4.98 8.63 -4.83
C GLU A 108 -5.53 7.43 -4.06
N LEU A 109 -4.71 6.89 -3.17
CA LEU A 109 -5.09 5.93 -2.13
C LEU A 109 -4.83 6.60 -0.78
N VAL A 110 -5.89 7.13 -0.18
CA VAL A 110 -5.85 7.63 1.21
C VAL A 110 -6.24 6.47 2.12
N PHE A 111 -5.37 6.17 3.08
CA PHE A 111 -5.64 5.12 4.06
C PHE A 111 -6.51 5.63 5.22
N ASN A 112 -7.11 4.71 5.98
CA ASN A 112 -7.81 5.05 7.22
C ASN A 112 -6.81 5.56 8.27
N ASN A 113 -7.30 6.39 9.19
CA ASN A 113 -6.50 6.83 10.33
C ASN A 113 -6.14 5.66 11.25
N LEU A 114 -4.92 5.71 11.78
CA LEU A 114 -4.49 4.86 12.87
C LEU A 114 -5.30 5.21 14.12
N SER A 115 -5.63 4.20 14.93
CA SER A 115 -6.34 4.40 16.20
C SER A 115 -5.53 5.23 17.20
N THR A 116 -4.20 5.17 17.09
CA THR A 116 -3.25 5.97 17.88
C THR A 116 -2.24 6.58 16.90
N PRO A 117 -1.94 7.90 16.99
CA PRO A 117 -0.94 8.52 16.14
C PRO A 117 0.42 7.82 16.24
N LEU A 118 1.02 7.55 15.09
CA LEU A 118 2.31 6.87 15.00
C LEU A 118 3.43 7.86 15.27
N ARG A 119 4.12 7.69 16.41
CA ARG A 119 5.36 8.43 16.67
C ARG A 119 6.44 7.98 15.70
N VAL A 120 7.01 8.93 14.96
CA VAL A 120 8.08 8.69 14.00
C VAL A 120 9.30 9.55 14.26
N THR A 121 10.45 9.04 13.82
CA THR A 121 11.73 9.76 13.82
C THR A 121 12.32 9.84 12.43
N VAL A 122 13.10 10.90 12.15
CA VAL A 122 13.88 11.04 10.92
C VAL A 122 14.70 9.76 10.65
N GLY A 123 14.70 9.30 9.41
CA GLY A 123 15.40 8.08 8.98
C GLY A 123 14.65 6.78 9.26
N GLN A 124 13.53 6.80 10.00
CA GLN A 124 12.72 5.61 10.20
C GLN A 124 12.16 5.13 8.85
N GLN A 125 12.45 3.88 8.49
CA GLN A 125 12.04 3.30 7.23
C GLN A 125 10.67 2.61 7.33
N PHE A 126 9.86 2.82 6.29
CA PHE A 126 8.65 2.06 6.01
C PHE A 126 8.73 1.49 4.60
N ARG A 127 7.85 0.53 4.31
CA ARG A 127 7.81 -0.16 3.00
C ARG A 127 6.40 -0.20 2.47
N ILE A 128 6.26 -0.04 1.16
CA ILE A 128 5.03 -0.25 0.40
C ILE A 128 5.11 -1.62 -0.26
N TRP A 129 4.09 -2.42 -0.04
CA TRP A 129 4.01 -3.80 -0.50
C TRP A 129 2.75 -4.04 -1.30
N HIS A 130 2.86 -4.95 -2.26
CA HIS A 130 1.71 -5.73 -2.69
C HIS A 130 1.45 -6.83 -1.64
N GLY A 131 0.24 -6.91 -1.11
CA GLY A 131 -0.04 -7.75 0.07
C GLY A 131 0.18 -9.25 -0.13
N ARG A 132 0.14 -9.76 -1.38
CA ARG A 132 0.52 -11.15 -1.68
C ARG A 132 2.03 -11.39 -1.69
N ASP A 133 2.78 -10.37 -2.09
CA ASP A 133 4.25 -10.37 -2.09
C ASP A 133 4.76 -10.38 -0.66
N LEU A 134 4.18 -9.51 0.18
CA LEU A 134 4.46 -9.43 1.61
C LEU A 134 4.37 -10.79 2.36
N VAL A 135 3.49 -11.69 1.91
CA VAL A 135 3.28 -13.01 2.55
C VAL A 135 3.71 -14.18 1.66
N ASN A 136 4.38 -13.92 0.54
CA ASN A 136 4.86 -14.92 -0.41
C ASN A 136 3.76 -15.92 -0.86
N CYS A 137 2.55 -15.43 -1.17
CA CYS A 137 1.37 -16.29 -1.42
C CYS A 137 0.69 -15.96 -2.76
N SER A 138 0.61 -16.94 -3.66
CA SER A 138 -0.07 -16.82 -4.96
C SER A 138 0.44 -15.64 -5.81
N GLU A 139 1.76 -15.50 -5.88
CA GLU A 139 2.42 -14.41 -6.61
C GLU A 139 3.14 -14.81 -7.91
N LYS A 140 3.28 -16.11 -8.18
CA LYS A 140 4.02 -16.64 -9.34
C LYS A 140 3.58 -16.04 -10.68
N ASN A 141 2.28 -15.74 -10.81
CA ASN A 141 1.69 -15.19 -12.03
C ASN A 141 1.44 -13.68 -11.94
N ASN A 142 1.93 -13.03 -10.88
CA ASN A 142 1.87 -11.60 -10.73
C ASN A 142 2.98 -10.93 -11.54
N SER A 143 2.75 -9.69 -11.96
CA SER A 143 3.75 -8.93 -12.71
C SER A 143 3.52 -7.43 -12.61
N GLY A 144 4.48 -6.67 -13.10
CA GLY A 144 4.42 -5.22 -13.15
C GLY A 144 4.95 -4.55 -11.89
N THR A 145 5.09 -3.24 -12.01
CA THR A 145 5.61 -2.35 -11.00
C THR A 145 4.78 -1.07 -11.07
N THR A 146 4.44 -0.52 -9.92
CA THR A 146 3.74 0.75 -9.80
C THR A 146 4.57 1.68 -8.93
N CYS A 147 4.56 2.98 -9.24
CA CYS A 147 5.33 3.99 -8.52
C CYS A 147 4.40 5.09 -7.99
N ALA A 148 4.66 5.53 -6.76
CA ALA A 148 3.82 6.49 -6.07
C ALA A 148 4.63 7.56 -5.33
N ASP A 149 4.07 8.75 -5.24
CA ASP A 149 4.46 9.69 -4.19
C ASP A 149 3.76 9.31 -2.87
N VAL A 150 4.50 9.41 -1.77
CA VAL A 150 4.04 9.09 -0.42
C VAL A 150 3.84 10.38 0.34
N TYR A 151 2.66 10.54 0.92
CA TYR A 151 2.32 11.62 1.82
C TYR A 151 1.94 11.05 3.18
N ALA A 152 2.26 11.78 4.24
CA ALA A 152 1.78 11.49 5.59
C ALA A 152 1.02 12.69 6.13
N TRP A 153 -0.03 12.43 6.92
CA TRP A 153 -0.74 13.46 7.66
C TRP A 153 -0.10 13.60 9.04
N TYR A 154 0.61 14.70 9.26
CA TYR A 154 1.19 15.03 10.56
C TYR A 154 0.19 15.82 11.39
N ASN A 155 0.04 15.44 12.67
CA ASN A 155 -0.73 16.16 13.68
C ASN A 155 0.21 16.94 14.62
#